data_AF-X0YGW0-F1
#
_entry.id   AF-X0YGW0-F1
#
_cell.length_a   1.000
_cell.length_b   1.000
_cell.length_c   1.000
_cell.angle_alpha   90.00
_cell.angle_beta   90.00
_cell.angle_gamma   90.00
#
_symmetry.space_group_name_H-M   'P 1'
#
loop_
_entity.id
_entity.type
_entity.pdbx_description
1 polymer ?
#
loop_
_entity_poly.entity_id
_entity_poly.type
_entity_poly.pdbx_seq_one_letter_code
_entity_poly.pdbx_strand_id
1 'polypeptide(L)'
;NNYTDTFQLWYGLRVFWNFTIGEIEEEPSDTWSRIFIFQSPEDYKKILDDYNDLIGVLKNDTDIPEIIRDEFTNFTADEFIWQLVMSGLGTANPFDTYLTTLVNELGCENATVNENTLIMDRLGETKYSVEVTYGTLGTQTSFVVKNEDGITIFEVTSTGNTILVFYVILAIMAVGLVALVSFILIRKRKIQY
;
A
#
# COMPACT_ATOMS: atom_id res chain seq x y z
N ASN A 1 1.82 20.69 -23.55
CA ASN A 1 0.58 20.87 -22.78
C ASN A 1 -0.63 20.51 -23.61
N ASN A 2 -0.80 19.22 -23.96
CA ASN A 2 -1.97 18.71 -24.66
C ASN A 2 -2.49 17.44 -23.95
N TYR A 3 -2.59 17.51 -22.61
CA TYR A 3 -3.28 16.48 -21.85
C TYR A 3 -4.70 16.96 -21.63
N THR A 4 -5.66 16.38 -22.36
CA THR A 4 -7.09 16.73 -22.29
C THR A 4 -7.82 15.97 -21.20
N ASP A 5 -7.19 14.94 -20.64
CA ASP A 5 -7.82 14.06 -19.68
C ASP A 5 -7.62 14.54 -18.25
N THR A 6 -8.72 14.54 -17.51
CA THR A 6 -8.77 14.92 -16.10
C THR A 6 -9.26 13.74 -15.29
N PHE A 7 -8.40 13.24 -14.41
CA PHE A 7 -8.74 12.17 -13.47
C PHE A 7 -9.13 12.75 -12.12
N GLN A 8 -10.13 12.15 -11.48
CA GLN A 8 -10.48 12.44 -10.09
C GLN A 8 -9.73 11.47 -9.19
N LEU A 9 -8.95 12.01 -8.27
CA LEU A 9 -8.07 11.25 -7.38
C LEU A 9 -8.36 11.62 -5.94
N TRP A 10 -8.45 10.60 -5.08
CA TRP A 10 -8.15 10.76 -3.67
C TRP A 10 -6.66 10.55 -3.45
N TYR A 11 -6.11 11.19 -2.42
CA TYR A 11 -4.73 10.93 -2.03
C TYR A 11 -4.60 10.75 -0.52
N GLY A 12 -3.72 9.83 -0.13
CA GLY A 12 -3.23 9.66 1.22
C GLY A 12 -1.75 10.06 1.30
N LEU A 13 -1.31 10.44 2.49
CA LEU A 13 0.11 10.57 2.79
C LEU A 13 0.57 9.31 3.52
N ARG A 14 1.73 8.79 3.10
CA ARG A 14 2.40 7.67 3.77
C ARG A 14 3.84 8.05 4.09
N VAL A 15 4.35 7.40 5.12
CA VAL A 15 5.74 7.44 5.51
C VAL A 15 6.39 6.11 5.08
N PHE A 16 7.58 6.16 4.49
CA PHE A 16 8.27 4.98 3.97
C PHE A 16 9.69 4.87 4.55
N TRP A 17 10.10 3.65 4.87
CA TRP A 17 11.47 3.28 5.19
C TRP A 17 11.99 2.38 4.09
N ASN A 18 13.13 2.76 3.49
CA ASN A 18 13.84 1.87 2.59
C ASN A 18 14.30 0.62 3.36
N PHE A 19 14.17 -0.54 2.74
CA PHE A 19 14.74 -1.76 3.31
C PHE A 19 16.26 -1.63 3.35
N THR A 20 16.84 -1.75 4.55
CA THR A 20 18.29 -1.80 4.75
C THR A 20 18.67 -3.15 5.34
N ILE A 21 19.93 -3.57 5.14
CA ILE A 21 20.47 -4.80 5.74
C ILE A 21 20.80 -4.57 7.24
N GLY A 22 20.78 -3.31 7.69
CA GLY A 22 21.09 -2.91 9.06
C GLY A 22 19.85 -2.77 9.96
N GLU A 23 20.04 -2.16 11.12
CA GLU A 23 18.92 -1.77 11.98
C GLU A 23 18.02 -0.75 11.27
N ILE A 24 16.71 -0.81 11.52
CA ILE A 24 15.76 0.17 11.00
C ILE A 24 16.07 1.51 11.63
N GLU A 25 16.36 2.51 10.80
CA GLU A 25 16.59 3.88 11.27
C GLU A 25 15.29 4.48 11.86
N GLU A 26 15.43 5.25 12.94
CA GLU A 26 14.27 5.89 13.58
C GLU A 26 13.59 6.89 12.64
N GLU A 27 14.38 7.59 11.82
CA GLU A 27 13.87 8.51 10.82
C GLU A 27 13.46 7.77 9.54
N PRO A 28 12.29 8.10 8.96
CA PRO A 28 11.86 7.52 7.70
C PRO A 28 12.66 8.05 6.51
N SER A 29 12.78 7.23 5.48
CA SER A 29 13.40 7.59 4.22
C SER A 29 12.59 8.62 3.43
N ASP A 30 11.25 8.58 3.55
CA ASP A 30 10.36 9.61 3.00
C ASP A 30 9.15 9.80 3.92
N THR A 31 8.83 11.07 4.22
CA THR A 31 7.70 11.47 5.07
C THR A 31 6.49 11.97 4.28
N TRP A 32 6.63 12.21 2.98
CA TRP A 32 5.62 12.88 2.14
C TRP A 32 5.22 12.07 0.91
N SER A 33 5.49 10.76 0.92
CA SER A 33 5.09 9.87 -0.15
C SER A 33 3.57 9.86 -0.28
N ARG A 34 3.07 9.97 -1.51
CA ARG A 34 1.63 10.05 -1.81
C ARG A 34 1.15 8.69 -2.30
N ILE A 35 0.03 8.24 -1.75
CA ILE A 35 -0.77 7.16 -2.33
C ILE A 35 -1.89 7.84 -3.10
N PHE A 36 -1.99 7.56 -4.41
CA PHE A 36 -3.11 8.03 -5.23
C PHE A 36 -4.10 6.89 -5.41
N ILE A 37 -5.38 7.21 -5.28
CA ILE A 37 -6.50 6.29 -5.48
C ILE A 37 -7.42 6.96 -6.47
N PHE A 38 -7.64 6.33 -7.63
CA PHE A 38 -8.60 6.84 -8.58
C PHE A 38 -10.01 6.75 -7.99
N GLN A 39 -10.82 7.77 -8.22
CA GLN A 39 -12.22 7.71 -7.81
C GLN A 39 -12.98 6.64 -8.59
N SER A 40 -12.64 6.50 -9.88
CA SER A 40 -13.17 5.49 -10.79
C SER A 40 -12.07 4.44 -11.08
N PRO A 41 -12.19 3.19 -10.61
CA PRO A 41 -11.17 2.15 -10.85
C PRO A 41 -10.99 1.82 -12.34
N GLU A 42 -11.96 2.12 -13.20
CA GLU A 42 -11.88 1.96 -14.65
C GLU A 42 -10.80 2.86 -15.28
N ASP A 43 -10.48 3.99 -14.64
CA ASP A 43 -9.48 4.94 -15.15
C ASP A 43 -8.07 4.32 -15.19
N TYR A 44 -7.80 3.28 -14.39
CA TYR A 44 -6.53 2.54 -14.47
C TYR A 44 -6.32 1.89 -15.84
N LYS A 45 -7.40 1.47 -16.53
CA LYS A 45 -7.30 0.90 -17.88
C LYS A 45 -6.76 1.91 -18.86
N LYS A 46 -7.23 3.15 -18.77
CA LYS A 46 -6.73 4.24 -19.60
C LYS A 46 -5.24 4.49 -19.37
N ILE A 47 -4.79 4.50 -18.11
CA ILE A 47 -3.36 4.66 -17.80
C ILE A 47 -2.52 3.53 -18.41
N LEU A 48 -3.00 2.29 -18.33
CA LEU A 48 -2.31 1.14 -18.93
C LEU A 48 -2.25 1.26 -20.46
N ASP A 49 -3.35 1.63 -21.10
CA ASP A 49 -3.43 1.78 -22.54
C ASP A 49 -2.54 2.92 -23.04
N ASP A 50 -2.64 4.10 -22.42
CA ASP A 50 -1.82 5.27 -22.76
C ASP A 50 -0.32 4.97 -22.58
N TYR A 51 0.04 4.21 -21.54
CA TYR A 51 1.41 3.75 -21.33
C TYR A 51 1.86 2.83 -22.47
N ASN A 52 1.11 1.78 -22.77
CA ASN A 52 1.47 0.80 -23.81
C ASN A 52 1.52 1.45 -25.20
N ASP A 53 0.62 2.40 -25.50
CA ASP A 53 0.64 3.19 -26.73
C ASP A 53 1.90 4.07 -26.82
N LEU A 54 2.27 4.74 -25.72
CA LEU A 54 3.49 5.52 -25.65
C LEU A 54 4.73 4.66 -25.88
N ILE A 55 4.79 3.47 -25.28
CA ILE A 55 5.89 2.52 -25.51
C ILE A 55 5.94 2.11 -26.99
N GLY A 56 4.79 1.89 -27.63
CA GLY A 56 4.69 1.65 -29.07
C GLY A 56 5.27 2.78 -29.92
N VAL A 57 5.06 4.04 -29.53
CA VAL A 57 5.66 5.21 -30.19
C VAL A 57 7.18 5.22 -29.97
N LEU A 58 7.64 5.09 -28.73
CA LEU A 58 9.06 5.16 -28.37
C LEU A 58 9.89 4.06 -29.03
N LYS A 59 9.34 2.84 -29.16
CA LYS A 59 10.01 1.73 -29.84
C LYS A 59 10.21 1.96 -31.34
N ASN A 60 9.36 2.77 -31.96
CA ASN A 60 9.42 3.06 -33.39
C ASN A 60 10.14 4.39 -33.69
N ASP A 61 10.53 5.14 -32.66
CA ASP A 61 11.24 6.41 -32.83
C ASP A 61 12.70 6.16 -33.24
N THR A 62 13.05 6.58 -34.46
CA THR A 62 14.40 6.40 -35.02
C THR A 62 15.46 7.27 -34.34
N ASP A 63 15.05 8.30 -33.62
CA ASP A 63 15.95 9.22 -32.93
C ASP A 63 16.44 8.66 -31.58
N ILE A 64 15.76 7.63 -31.06
CA ILE A 64 16.14 6.94 -29.82
C ILE A 64 17.09 5.77 -30.18
N PRO A 65 18.29 5.68 -29.55
CA PRO A 65 19.18 4.54 -29.74
C PRO A 65 18.52 3.21 -29.44
N GLU A 66 18.78 2.20 -30.27
CA GLU A 66 18.15 0.87 -30.19
C GLU A 66 18.26 0.23 -28.81
N ILE A 67 19.44 0.32 -28.18
CA ILE A 67 19.66 -0.20 -26.81
C ILE A 67 18.72 0.42 -25.78
N ILE A 68 18.30 1.68 -25.96
CA ILE A 68 17.36 2.35 -25.06
C ILE A 68 15.92 1.94 -25.41
N ARG A 69 15.62 1.70 -26.68
CA ARG A 69 14.28 1.27 -27.13
C ARG A 69 13.92 -0.13 -26.61
N ASP A 70 14.91 -1.01 -26.52
CA ASP A 70 14.72 -2.38 -26.04
C ASP A 70 14.40 -2.49 -24.55
N GLU A 71 14.77 -1.47 -23.75
CA GLU A 71 14.44 -1.41 -22.32
C GLU A 71 12.97 -1.09 -22.05
N PHE A 72 12.28 -0.45 -23.00
CA PHE A 72 10.87 -0.14 -22.87
C PHE A 72 10.03 -1.41 -23.06
N THR A 73 9.19 -1.76 -22.09
CA THR A 73 8.37 -2.99 -22.17
C THR A 73 6.93 -2.65 -21.88
N ASN A 74 6.02 -3.24 -22.67
CA ASN A 74 4.58 -3.12 -22.41
C ASN A 74 4.23 -3.91 -21.16
N PHE A 75 3.23 -3.45 -20.43
CA PHE A 75 2.65 -4.25 -19.35
C PHE A 75 1.40 -4.97 -19.83
N THR A 76 1.29 -6.25 -19.45
CA THR A 76 0.01 -6.94 -19.39
C THR A 76 -0.83 -6.43 -18.22
N ALA A 77 -2.14 -6.73 -18.21
CA ALA A 77 -3.03 -6.36 -17.11
C ALA A 77 -2.55 -6.91 -15.74
N ASP A 78 -2.15 -8.19 -15.71
CA ASP A 78 -1.64 -8.85 -14.50
C ASP A 78 -0.27 -8.29 -14.03
N GLU A 79 0.59 -7.86 -14.96
CA GLU A 79 1.83 -7.18 -14.59
C GLU A 79 1.57 -5.77 -14.07
N PHE A 80 0.64 -5.04 -14.68
CA PHE A 80 0.30 -3.70 -14.27
C PHE A 80 -0.29 -3.68 -12.86
N ILE A 81 -1.29 -4.53 -12.58
CA ILE A 81 -1.88 -4.61 -11.24
C ILE A 81 -0.85 -5.04 -10.19
N TRP A 82 0.09 -5.91 -10.56
CA TRP A 82 1.20 -6.28 -9.68
C TRP A 82 2.10 -5.09 -9.36
N GLN A 83 2.51 -4.30 -10.36
CA GLN A 83 3.31 -3.09 -10.13
C GLN A 83 2.56 -2.07 -9.26
N LEU A 84 1.25 -1.93 -9.44
CA LEU A 84 0.42 -1.10 -8.57
C LEU A 84 0.46 -1.61 -7.13
N VAL A 85 0.24 -2.92 -6.91
CA VAL A 85 0.29 -3.52 -5.58
C VAL A 85 1.64 -3.29 -4.92
N MET A 86 2.75 -3.55 -5.62
CA MET A 86 4.10 -3.33 -5.11
C MET A 86 4.40 -1.86 -4.81
N SER A 87 3.75 -0.95 -5.54
CA SER A 87 3.81 0.50 -5.30
C SER A 87 2.91 0.96 -4.15
N GLY A 88 2.16 0.05 -3.53
CA GLY A 88 1.22 0.33 -2.46
C GLY A 88 -0.13 0.85 -2.97
N LEU A 89 -0.70 0.17 -3.98
CA LEU A 89 -2.06 0.37 -4.47
C LEU A 89 -3.00 0.64 -3.29
N GLY A 90 -3.73 1.76 -3.35
CA GLY A 90 -4.83 2.03 -2.44
C GLY A 90 -6.17 1.66 -3.09
N THR A 91 -7.17 1.40 -2.28
CA THR A 91 -8.52 1.05 -2.69
C THR A 91 -9.56 1.90 -1.95
N ALA A 92 -10.76 2.01 -2.49
CA ALA A 92 -11.86 2.77 -1.88
C ALA A 92 -13.02 1.86 -1.48
N ASN A 93 -13.79 2.29 -0.47
CA ASN A 93 -15.00 1.59 -0.06
C ASN A 93 -16.14 1.86 -1.08
N PRO A 94 -16.93 0.85 -1.49
CA PRO A 94 -16.86 -0.57 -1.09
C PRO A 94 -15.70 -1.33 -1.74
N PHE A 95 -14.84 -1.94 -0.93
CA PHE A 95 -13.57 -2.52 -1.39
C PHE A 95 -13.76 -3.64 -2.42
N ASP A 96 -14.71 -4.53 -2.18
CA ASP A 96 -15.03 -5.64 -3.08
C ASP A 96 -15.45 -5.13 -4.46
N THR A 97 -16.36 -4.17 -4.51
CA THR A 97 -16.80 -3.55 -5.76
C THR A 97 -15.65 -2.82 -6.45
N TYR A 98 -14.89 -2.01 -5.72
CA TYR A 98 -13.80 -1.22 -6.30
C TYR A 98 -12.71 -2.12 -6.90
N LEU A 99 -12.23 -3.12 -6.15
CA LEU A 99 -11.20 -4.04 -6.61
C LEU A 99 -11.71 -4.94 -7.74
N THR A 100 -12.95 -5.41 -7.66
CA THR A 100 -13.55 -6.25 -8.70
C THR A 100 -13.67 -5.48 -10.00
N THR A 101 -14.13 -4.22 -9.96
CA THR A 101 -14.18 -3.36 -11.15
C THR A 101 -12.78 -3.14 -11.71
N LEU A 102 -11.79 -2.86 -10.86
CA LEU A 102 -10.40 -2.69 -11.29
C LEU A 102 -9.87 -3.93 -12.04
N VAL A 103 -10.02 -5.11 -11.44
CA VAL A 103 -9.55 -6.39 -12.00
C VAL A 103 -10.26 -6.70 -13.33
N ASN A 104 -11.59 -6.55 -13.36
CA ASN A 104 -12.38 -6.85 -14.55
C ASN A 104 -12.06 -5.89 -15.69
N GLU A 105 -11.91 -4.61 -15.41
CA GLU A 105 -11.75 -3.60 -16.45
C GLU A 105 -10.32 -3.50 -16.98
N LEU A 106 -9.34 -3.86 -16.16
CA LEU A 106 -7.99 -4.17 -16.65
C LEU A 106 -7.98 -5.42 -17.52
N GLY A 107 -8.92 -6.36 -17.32
CA GLY A 107 -8.93 -7.65 -17.99
C GLY A 107 -7.85 -8.59 -17.45
N CYS A 108 -7.61 -8.57 -16.14
CA CYS A 108 -6.66 -9.47 -15.49
C CYS A 108 -7.13 -10.94 -15.60
N GLU A 109 -6.23 -11.84 -15.98
CA GLU A 109 -6.55 -13.27 -16.09
C GLU A 109 -6.19 -14.05 -14.82
N ASN A 110 -5.22 -13.55 -14.07
CA ASN A 110 -4.62 -14.23 -12.93
C ASN A 110 -4.86 -13.46 -11.61
N ALA A 111 -5.85 -12.57 -11.59
CA ALA A 111 -6.25 -11.84 -10.41
C ALA A 111 -7.73 -12.06 -10.09
N THR A 112 -8.04 -12.25 -8.82
CA THR A 112 -9.40 -12.39 -8.30
C THR A 112 -9.56 -11.58 -7.03
N VAL A 113 -10.81 -11.27 -6.68
CA VAL A 113 -11.14 -10.48 -5.50
C VAL A 113 -12.03 -11.30 -4.59
N ASN A 114 -11.73 -11.23 -3.29
CA ASN A 114 -12.56 -11.79 -2.24
C ASN A 114 -12.71 -10.74 -1.14
N GLU A 115 -13.88 -10.09 -1.07
CA GLU A 115 -14.17 -9.01 -0.13
C GLU A 115 -13.16 -7.85 -0.23
N ASN A 116 -12.31 -7.67 0.76
CA ASN A 116 -11.27 -6.64 0.79
C ASN A 116 -9.88 -7.21 0.48
N THR A 117 -9.80 -8.39 -0.13
CA THR A 117 -8.54 -9.05 -0.49
C THR A 117 -8.43 -9.22 -2.00
N LEU A 118 -7.33 -8.74 -2.56
CA LEU A 118 -6.91 -9.02 -3.93
C LEU A 118 -5.99 -10.24 -3.92
N ILE A 119 -6.32 -11.26 -4.71
CA ILE A 119 -5.57 -12.50 -4.85
C ILE A 119 -4.99 -12.56 -6.25
N MET A 120 -3.68 -12.74 -6.38
CA MET A 120 -2.98 -12.81 -7.66
C MET A 120 -2.16 -14.08 -7.76
N ASP A 121 -2.38 -14.86 -8.82
CA ASP A 121 -1.59 -16.04 -9.14
C ASP A 121 -0.38 -15.65 -10.00
N ARG A 122 0.80 -16.14 -9.62
CA ARG A 122 2.07 -15.79 -10.25
C ARG A 122 2.93 -17.02 -10.51
N LEU A 123 3.85 -16.88 -11.46
CA LEU A 123 4.86 -17.87 -11.79
C LEU A 123 6.25 -17.31 -11.48
N GLY A 124 6.97 -17.95 -10.56
CA GLY A 124 8.39 -17.74 -10.30
C GLY A 124 9.17 -18.98 -10.69
N GLU A 125 10.03 -19.48 -9.78
CA GLU A 125 10.58 -20.84 -9.92
C GLU A 125 9.47 -21.91 -9.87
N THR A 126 8.46 -21.68 -9.03
CA THR A 126 7.22 -22.46 -8.94
C THR A 126 6.01 -21.54 -8.99
N LYS A 127 4.81 -22.11 -9.12
CA LYS A 127 3.57 -21.34 -9.01
C LYS A 127 3.34 -20.94 -7.56
N TYR A 128 2.87 -19.71 -7.35
CA TYR A 128 2.54 -19.18 -6.05
C TYR A 128 1.38 -18.18 -6.17
N SER A 129 0.66 -17.96 -5.09
CA SER A 129 -0.37 -16.92 -5.02
C SER A 129 0.02 -15.85 -4.02
N VAL A 130 -0.43 -14.63 -4.28
CA VAL A 130 -0.23 -13.48 -3.41
C VAL A 130 -1.59 -12.94 -3.00
N GLU A 131 -1.84 -12.84 -1.71
CA GLU A 131 -3.06 -12.27 -1.13
C GLU A 131 -2.73 -10.94 -0.46
N VAL A 132 -3.37 -9.88 -0.94
CA VAL A 132 -3.20 -8.52 -0.41
C VAL A 132 -4.51 -8.03 0.15
N THR A 133 -4.55 -7.84 1.47
CA THR A 133 -5.75 -7.45 2.20
C THR A 133 -5.71 -5.98 2.58
N TYR A 134 -6.80 -5.26 2.32
CA TYR A 134 -6.92 -3.83 2.54
C TYR A 134 -7.69 -3.50 3.82
N GLY A 135 -7.14 -2.59 4.62
CA GLY A 135 -7.77 -2.12 5.86
C GLY A 135 -8.89 -1.12 5.61
N THR A 136 -9.51 -0.66 6.71
CA THR A 136 -10.63 0.30 6.66
C THR A 136 -10.30 1.64 6.01
N LEU A 137 -9.02 2.01 5.96
CA LEU A 137 -8.53 3.23 5.30
C LEU A 137 -8.20 3.03 3.81
N GLY A 138 -8.42 1.82 3.27
CA GLY A 138 -8.12 1.53 1.87
C GLY A 138 -6.63 1.27 1.58
N THR A 139 -5.80 1.19 2.61
CA THR A 139 -4.38 0.86 2.50
C THR A 139 -4.12 -0.62 2.78
N GLN A 140 -3.05 -1.16 2.21
CA GLN A 140 -2.64 -2.55 2.45
C GLN A 140 -2.34 -2.77 3.94
N THR A 141 -2.95 -3.82 4.49
CA THR A 141 -2.75 -4.26 5.88
C THR A 141 -2.14 -5.64 6.00
N SER A 142 -2.25 -6.46 4.97
CA SER A 142 -1.60 -7.77 4.90
C SER A 142 -1.12 -8.04 3.48
N PHE A 143 0.03 -8.68 3.37
CA PHE A 143 0.63 -9.21 2.16
C PHE A 143 1.11 -10.63 2.46
N VAL A 144 0.43 -11.63 1.91
CA VAL A 144 0.70 -13.05 2.16
C VAL A 144 1.08 -13.71 0.84
N VAL A 145 2.16 -14.49 0.83
CA VAL A 145 2.56 -15.31 -0.31
C VAL A 145 2.37 -16.77 0.08
N LYS A 146 1.68 -17.52 -0.77
CA LYS A 146 1.43 -18.94 -0.60
C LYS A 146 2.02 -19.73 -1.77
N ASN A 147 2.60 -20.89 -1.49
CA ASN A 147 3.05 -21.79 -2.55
C ASN A 147 1.86 -22.46 -3.27
N GLU A 148 2.15 -23.31 -4.26
CA GLU A 148 1.15 -24.07 -5.02
C GLU A 148 0.26 -25.00 -4.18
N ASP A 149 0.72 -25.42 -2.99
CA ASP A 149 -0.06 -26.22 -2.04
C ASP A 149 -0.96 -25.36 -1.13
N GLY A 150 -0.95 -24.03 -1.30
CA GLY A 150 -1.67 -23.08 -0.46
C GLY A 150 -1.01 -22.82 0.91
N ILE A 151 0.24 -23.25 1.10
CA ILE A 151 1.00 -23.04 2.34
C ILE A 151 1.63 -21.65 2.30
N THR A 152 1.43 -20.84 3.34
CA THR A 152 2.08 -19.53 3.50
C THR A 152 3.60 -19.70 3.62
N ILE A 153 4.33 -19.08 2.70
CA ILE A 153 5.80 -19.07 2.65
C ILE A 153 6.39 -17.70 3.01
N PHE A 154 5.59 -16.64 2.92
CA PHE A 154 5.96 -15.30 3.35
C PHE A 154 4.71 -14.53 3.78
N GLU A 155 4.82 -13.72 4.82
CA GLU A 155 3.72 -12.94 5.33
C GLU A 155 4.23 -11.63 5.94
N VAL A 156 3.60 -10.53 5.57
CA VAL A 156 3.74 -9.24 6.22
C VAL A 156 2.34 -8.79 6.62
N THR A 157 2.10 -8.70 7.92
CA THR A 157 0.86 -8.16 8.47
C THR A 157 1.14 -6.91 9.27
N SER A 158 0.35 -5.86 9.06
CA SER A 158 0.28 -4.73 9.96
C SER A 158 -0.48 -5.15 11.21
N THR A 159 0.24 -5.64 12.22
CA THR A 159 -0.32 -5.85 13.58
C THR A 159 -0.38 -4.51 14.30
N GLY A 160 -1.12 -3.56 13.75
CA GLY A 160 -1.31 -2.24 14.31
C GLY A 160 -2.35 -2.26 15.43
N ASN A 161 -2.01 -2.80 16.61
CA ASN A 161 -2.82 -2.58 17.81
C ASN A 161 -2.53 -1.19 18.41
N THR A 162 -2.55 -0.15 17.56
CA THR A 162 -2.29 1.25 17.91
C THR A 162 -3.25 1.77 18.98
N ILE A 163 -4.46 1.21 19.03
CA ILE A 163 -5.45 1.44 20.06
C ILE A 163 -4.93 1.03 21.45
N LEU A 164 -4.28 -0.14 21.55
CA LEU A 164 -3.71 -0.64 22.81
C LEU A 164 -2.55 0.25 23.27
N VAL A 165 -1.68 0.68 22.35
CA VAL A 165 -0.58 1.61 22.66
C VAL A 165 -1.12 2.94 23.18
N PHE A 166 -2.17 3.49 22.56
CA PHE A 166 -2.83 4.71 23.03
C PHE A 166 -3.40 4.57 24.45
N TYR A 167 -4.08 3.45 24.74
CA TYR A 167 -4.61 3.20 26.09
C TYR A 167 -3.54 2.99 27.15
N VAL A 168 -2.41 2.37 26.80
CA VAL A 168 -1.26 2.22 27.70
C VAL A 168 -0.66 3.60 28.05
N ILE A 169 -0.51 4.49 27.06
CA ILE A 169 -0.04 5.87 27.30
C ILE A 169 -1.00 6.62 28.23
N LEU A 170 -2.32 6.54 27.98
CA LEU A 170 -3.33 7.14 28.84
C LEU A 170 -3.26 6.61 30.28
N ALA A 171 -3.08 5.30 30.46
CA ALA A 171 -2.97 4.69 31.77
C ALA A 171 -1.73 5.18 32.53
N ILE A 172 -0.58 5.29 31.86
CA ILE A 172 0.65 5.83 32.45
C ILE A 172 0.46 7.29 32.89
N MET A 173 -0.17 8.12 32.06
CA MET A 173 -0.47 9.52 32.42
C MET A 173 -1.40 9.62 33.64
N ALA A 174 -2.43 8.76 33.70
CA ALA A 174 -3.36 8.73 34.83
C ALA A 174 -2.65 8.35 36.15
N VAL A 175 -1.80 7.32 36.12
CA VAL A 175 -1.01 6.90 37.30
C VAL A 175 -0.04 8.01 37.73
N GLY A 176 0.61 8.68 36.78
CA GLY A 176 1.50 9.81 37.05
C GLY A 176 0.79 10.97 37.76
N LEU A 177 -0.41 11.34 37.31
CA LEU A 177 -1.25 12.37 37.94
C LEU A 177 -1.64 11.99 39.37
N VAL A 178 -2.06 10.75 39.61
CA VAL A 178 -2.43 10.26 40.94
C VAL A 178 -1.22 10.29 41.89
N ALA A 179 -0.05 9.87 41.42
CA ALA A 179 1.18 9.91 42.21
C ALA A 179 1.58 11.36 42.58
N LEU A 180 1.45 12.29 41.63
CA LEU A 180 1.77 13.71 41.84
C LEU A 180 0.83 14.35 42.88
N VAL A 181 -0.48 14.13 42.75
CA VAL A 181 -1.49 14.63 43.70
C VAL A 181 -1.27 14.05 45.09
N SER A 182 -1.01 12.75 45.18
CA SER A 182 -0.71 12.06 46.44
C SER A 182 0.54 12.63 47.11
N PHE A 183 1.60 12.86 46.33
CA PHE A 183 2.83 13.48 46.82
C PHE A 183 2.60 14.90 47.37
N ILE A 184 1.83 15.73 46.65
CA ILE A 184 1.49 17.10 47.08
C ILE A 184 0.72 17.06 48.41
N LEU A 185 -0.27 16.16 48.55
CA LEU A 185 -1.06 16.03 49.78
C LEU A 185 -0.22 15.56 50.97
N ILE A 186 0.66 14.57 50.78
CA ILE A 186 1.59 14.09 51.81
C ILE A 186 2.55 15.20 52.23
N ARG A 187 3.10 15.95 51.27
CA ARG A 187 4.02 17.07 51.54
C ARG A 187 3.32 18.21 52.28
N LYS A 188 2.09 18.57 51.91
CA LYS A 188 1.30 19.60 52.61
C LYS A 188 1.03 19.20 54.07
N ARG A 189 0.71 17.92 54.33
CA ARG A 189 0.51 17.42 55.69
C ARG A 189 1.79 17.52 56.54
N LYS A 190 2.96 17.22 55.98
CA LYS A 190 4.25 17.33 56.71
C LYS A 190 4.70 18.76 57.02
N ILE A 191 4.14 19.79 56.37
CA ILE A 191 4.50 21.20 56.61
C ILE A 191 3.58 21.84 57.68
N GLN A 192 2.44 21.22 58.00
CA GLN A 192 1.49 21.69 59.02
C GLN A 192 1.64 20.99 60.39
N TYR A 193 2.63 20.10 60.52
CA TYR A 193 3.12 19.53 61.78
C TYR A 193 4.54 20.00 62.01
#